data_AF-A0A935RQH5-F1
#
_entry.id   AF-A0A935RQH5-F1
#
_cell.length_a   1.000
_cell.length_b   1.000
_cell.length_c   1.000
_cell.angle_alpha   90.00
_cell.angle_beta   90.00
_cell.angle_gamma   90.00
#
_symmetry.space_group_name_H-M   'P 1'
#
loop_
_entity.id
_entity.type
_entity.pdbx_description
1 polymer ?
#
loop_
_entity_poly.entity_id
_entity_poly.type
_entity_poly.pdbx_seq_one_letter_code
_entity_poly.pdbx_strand_id
1 'polypeptide(L)'
;MKLRWRFGIIAGLFLAVFSLYPQMKMVYLRGSDWQGNYAYNDIDEVAYAAYLRALIDGRPRKNDPYTGRDDSAEHPQPESLFSIQFAGPYTIAIPARILGIGAPWAMTLAGAFAAFLTAFVIFWFIGMVTGDSWYAMAASLVVLAGGALFAGEGAIGEILGSGYLYPYFPGFRRYIPAMAFPAFFGLIALVWKLLERDPNDRRRMPSGPNFLAAAAATVCFGYTAFSYFYVWTAAAAWLVCLLLSYLILRPDGFRRDLMWLVGVGAGCVVFLVPYAYLLSQRSHTMDDVQLLILTHAPDLFRVPEVISYAVIAILMASALIGVIELRERSSVFALSLALVPIAVFNQQVITGRSLQPIHYEVFIGNYVAGLALVVTIGLVIKGFGETSRSRPVFAVLAITAAAWGFVECHYTVRVLDDVNVLRDQQIPVARRLTELAGDSPDRHLQTVLHFGIAEADDLPTIAPQATLWARHQHVFAGVTWDENKERYYQYLNYQGISSRQLAAGMKSGDDFVSVIALFGWGRHTDRLNAAYKPLSFGEIDAEALKYADYIKDFDPAKAANRPPDYLICDADFQPDLANVDKWFERDAGERLGRSMLYRLKLRQ
;
A
#
# COMPACT_ATOMS: atom_id res chain seq x y z
N MET A 1 10.43 -25.70 24.40
CA MET A 1 11.46 -24.75 24.90
C MET A 1 10.81 -23.37 25.10
N LYS A 2 11.22 -22.56 26.08
CA LYS A 2 10.68 -21.19 26.24
C LYS A 2 11.38 -20.24 25.27
N LEU A 3 10.61 -19.53 24.44
CA LEU A 3 11.14 -18.50 23.54
C LEU A 3 11.74 -17.34 24.33
N ARG A 4 12.86 -16.82 23.85
CA ARG A 4 13.54 -15.66 24.42
C ARG A 4 13.08 -14.40 23.70
N TRP A 5 12.05 -13.74 24.23
CA TRP A 5 11.37 -12.58 23.62
C TRP A 5 12.28 -11.41 23.22
N ARG A 6 13.42 -11.23 23.90
CA ARG A 6 14.41 -10.20 23.53
C ARG A 6 14.86 -10.26 22.07
N PHE A 7 14.90 -11.45 21.47
CA PHE A 7 15.29 -11.60 20.07
C PHE A 7 14.21 -11.10 19.10
N GLY A 8 12.94 -11.32 19.43
CA GLY A 8 11.82 -10.70 18.70
C GLY A 8 11.83 -9.17 18.82
N ILE A 9 12.17 -8.64 20.01
CA ILE A 9 12.32 -7.19 20.22
C ILE A 9 13.47 -6.64 19.36
N ILE A 10 14.62 -7.32 19.31
CA ILE A 10 15.75 -6.89 18.47
C ILE A 10 15.37 -6.86 16.99
N ALA A 11 14.72 -7.92 16.47
CA ALA A 11 14.23 -7.92 15.10
C ALA A 11 13.26 -6.75 14.88
N GLY A 12 12.26 -6.58 15.74
CA GLY A 12 11.31 -5.48 15.66
C GLY A 12 11.96 -4.10 15.64
N LEU A 13 13.00 -3.86 16.44
CA LEU A 13 13.72 -2.59 16.46
C LEU A 13 14.43 -2.29 15.14
N PHE A 14 15.08 -3.28 14.51
CA PHE A 14 15.69 -3.09 13.20
C PHE A 14 14.65 -2.70 12.14
N LEU A 15 13.51 -3.40 12.09
CA LEU A 15 12.46 -3.08 11.11
C LEU A 15 11.78 -1.74 11.39
N ALA A 16 11.61 -1.35 12.65
CA ALA A 16 11.15 -0.01 13.01
C ALA A 16 12.13 1.07 12.50
N VAL A 17 13.44 0.86 12.66
CA VAL A 17 14.47 1.76 12.15
C VAL A 17 14.43 1.85 10.62
N PHE A 18 14.24 0.73 9.91
CA PHE A 18 14.08 0.74 8.46
C PHE A 18 12.84 1.54 8.03
N SER A 19 11.73 1.40 8.74
CA SER A 19 10.50 2.18 8.52
C SER A 19 10.68 3.69 8.74
N LEU A 20 11.54 4.07 9.68
CA LEU A 20 11.89 5.47 9.99
C LEU A 20 12.95 6.06 9.05
N TYR A 21 13.74 5.23 8.36
CA TYR A 21 14.85 5.65 7.51
C TYR A 21 14.49 6.76 6.51
N PRO A 22 13.36 6.69 5.77
CA PRO A 22 12.98 7.75 4.84
C PRO A 22 12.83 9.11 5.51
N GLN A 23 12.22 9.14 6.70
CA GLN A 23 12.04 10.37 7.45
C GLN A 23 13.39 10.90 7.97
N MET A 24 14.23 10.00 8.51
CA MET A 24 15.56 10.38 8.97
C MET A 24 16.41 10.97 7.84
N LYS A 25 16.31 10.40 6.63
CA LYS A 25 17.01 10.88 5.45
C LYS A 25 16.48 12.23 4.98
N MET A 26 15.17 12.44 4.97
CA MET A 26 14.58 13.74 4.62
C MET A 26 15.02 14.84 5.59
N VAL A 27 15.00 14.57 6.90
CA VAL A 27 15.50 15.49 7.93
C VAL A 27 16.98 15.77 7.72
N TYR A 28 17.78 14.77 7.35
CA TYR A 28 19.19 14.94 7.00
C TYR A 28 19.39 15.82 5.75
N LEU A 29 18.65 15.56 4.66
CA LEU A 29 18.75 16.31 3.40
C LEU A 29 18.35 17.77 3.56
N ARG A 30 17.34 18.05 4.38
CA ARG A 30 16.83 19.40 4.61
C ARG A 30 17.56 20.14 5.73
N GLY A 31 18.16 19.44 6.68
CA GLY A 31 18.87 20.05 7.81
C GLY A 31 17.98 21.04 8.58
N SER A 32 18.48 22.26 8.78
CA SER A 32 17.74 23.35 9.42
C SER A 32 16.56 23.87 8.60
N ASP A 33 16.52 23.59 7.29
CA ASP A 33 15.49 24.10 6.38
C ASP A 33 14.28 23.16 6.30
N TRP A 34 14.27 22.07 7.08
CA TRP A 34 13.15 21.15 7.15
C TRP A 34 11.91 21.84 7.73
N GLN A 35 10.84 21.86 6.96
CA GLN A 35 9.61 22.57 7.32
C GLN A 35 8.61 21.73 8.10
N GLY A 36 8.88 20.43 8.27
CA GLY A 36 8.04 19.52 9.04
C GLY A 36 7.16 18.61 8.19
N ASN A 37 7.38 18.52 6.88
CA ASN A 37 6.70 17.51 6.06
C ASN A 37 7.31 16.12 6.30
N TYR A 38 6.58 15.08 5.92
CA TYR A 38 7.06 13.71 6.00
C TYR A 38 7.52 13.17 4.64
N ALA A 39 8.41 12.18 4.70
CA ALA A 39 8.98 11.55 3.54
C ALA A 39 8.05 10.47 3.01
N TYR A 40 7.65 10.61 1.75
CA TYR A 40 6.95 9.59 0.99
C TYR A 40 7.91 8.51 0.50
N ASN A 41 7.42 7.28 0.52
CA ASN A 41 8.15 6.09 0.08
C ASN A 41 7.63 5.50 -1.22
N ASP A 42 6.41 5.88 -1.58
CA ASP A 42 5.71 5.44 -2.77
C ASP A 42 4.78 6.56 -3.22
N ILE A 43 4.48 6.61 -4.52
CA ILE A 43 3.67 7.70 -5.08
C ILE A 43 2.22 7.67 -4.58
N ASP A 44 1.67 6.49 -4.25
CA ASP A 44 0.29 6.35 -3.79
C ASP A 44 0.10 6.78 -2.33
N GLU A 45 1.19 6.87 -1.55
CA GLU A 45 1.13 7.24 -0.11
C GLU A 45 0.50 8.62 0.12
N VAL A 46 0.54 9.48 -0.89
CA VAL A 46 -0.04 10.83 -0.87
C VAL A 46 -1.55 10.78 -0.71
N ALA A 47 -2.22 9.95 -1.49
CA ALA A 47 -3.67 9.77 -1.41
C ALA A 47 -4.07 9.21 -0.04
N TYR A 48 -3.29 8.26 0.48
CA TYR A 48 -3.52 7.66 1.80
C TYR A 48 -3.42 8.70 2.92
N ALA A 49 -2.45 9.59 2.84
CA ALA A 49 -2.28 10.62 3.85
C ALA A 49 -3.27 11.76 3.74
N ALA A 50 -3.71 12.12 2.53
CA ALA A 50 -4.80 13.07 2.33
C ALA A 50 -6.08 12.54 3.01
N TYR A 51 -6.40 11.27 2.79
CA TYR A 51 -7.52 10.61 3.45
C TYR A 51 -7.34 10.52 4.98
N LEU A 52 -6.15 10.13 5.45
CA LEU A 52 -5.84 10.07 6.88
C LEU A 52 -5.98 11.45 7.53
N ARG A 53 -5.47 12.50 6.88
CA ARG A 53 -5.57 13.88 7.34
C ARG A 53 -7.02 14.29 7.51
N ALA A 54 -7.85 14.02 6.50
CA ALA A 54 -9.28 14.29 6.55
C ALA A 54 -9.96 13.61 7.76
N LEU A 55 -9.62 12.35 8.05
CA LEU A 55 -10.14 11.63 9.21
C LEU A 55 -9.64 12.23 10.55
N ILE A 56 -8.38 12.67 10.63
CA ILE A 56 -7.83 13.36 11.81
C ILE A 56 -8.59 14.67 12.06
N ASP A 57 -8.89 15.42 10.99
CA ASP A 57 -9.67 16.66 11.04
C ASP A 57 -11.17 16.41 11.36
N GLY A 58 -11.59 15.14 11.37
CA GLY A 58 -12.94 14.73 11.75
C GLY A 58 -13.96 14.69 10.62
N ARG A 59 -13.49 14.68 9.37
CA ARG A 59 -14.32 14.46 8.18
C ARG A 59 -14.89 13.03 8.18
N PRO A 60 -16.05 12.78 7.53
CA PRO A 60 -16.69 11.47 7.54
C PRO A 60 -15.83 10.38 6.89
N ARG A 61 -16.14 9.10 7.14
CA ARG A 61 -15.44 7.95 6.50
C ARG A 61 -15.48 8.03 4.96
N LYS A 62 -16.61 8.44 4.39
CA LYS A 62 -16.74 8.69 2.97
C LYS A 62 -16.44 10.17 2.71
N ASN A 63 -15.16 10.52 2.69
CA ASN A 63 -14.70 11.87 2.36
C ASN A 63 -13.93 11.88 1.03
N ASP A 64 -13.84 13.06 0.44
CA ASP A 64 -12.96 13.34 -0.69
C ASP A 64 -12.05 14.53 -0.34
N PRO A 65 -10.79 14.29 0.04
CA PRO A 65 -9.89 15.35 0.46
C PRO A 65 -9.48 16.27 -0.69
N TYR A 66 -9.52 15.81 -1.94
CA TYR A 66 -9.10 16.59 -3.11
C TYR A 66 -10.18 17.53 -3.61
N THR A 67 -11.47 17.19 -3.42
CA THR A 67 -12.57 18.03 -3.90
C THR A 67 -13.40 18.70 -2.82
N GLY A 68 -13.26 18.28 -1.55
CA GLY A 68 -14.10 18.75 -0.46
C GLY A 68 -15.51 18.16 -0.45
N ARG A 69 -15.85 17.29 -1.42
CA ARG A 69 -17.19 16.70 -1.57
C ARG A 69 -17.36 15.50 -0.64
N ASP A 70 -17.64 15.81 0.62
CA ASP A 70 -17.87 14.80 1.65
C ASP A 70 -19.29 14.22 1.64
N ASP A 71 -19.40 12.99 2.13
CA ASP A 71 -20.69 12.34 2.37
C ASP A 71 -21.51 13.10 3.40
N SER A 72 -22.74 13.42 3.03
CA SER A 72 -23.73 14.05 3.88
C SER A 72 -25.13 13.54 3.54
N ALA A 73 -26.11 13.82 4.39
CA ALA A 73 -27.50 13.44 4.12
C ALA A 73 -28.06 14.09 2.84
N GLU A 74 -27.56 15.29 2.50
CA GLU A 74 -27.95 16.06 1.30
C GLU A 74 -27.16 15.62 0.07
N HIS A 75 -25.90 15.22 0.25
CA HIS A 75 -24.97 14.83 -0.82
C HIS A 75 -24.33 13.48 -0.48
N PRO A 76 -25.08 12.36 -0.60
CA PRO A 76 -24.54 11.05 -0.32
C PRO A 76 -23.46 10.68 -1.33
N GLN A 77 -22.33 10.16 -0.84
CA GLN A 77 -21.24 9.66 -1.66
C GLN A 77 -21.26 8.12 -1.71
N PRO A 78 -20.91 7.51 -2.86
CA PRO A 78 -20.66 6.08 -2.93
C PRO A 78 -19.37 5.69 -2.17
N GLU A 79 -19.13 4.40 -2.03
CA GLU A 79 -17.93 3.87 -1.39
C GLU A 79 -16.71 4.00 -2.32
N SER A 80 -15.61 4.56 -1.82
CA SER A 80 -14.27 4.48 -2.42
C SER A 80 -13.45 3.34 -1.80
N LEU A 81 -12.33 2.96 -2.43
CA LEU A 81 -11.37 1.99 -1.86
C LEU A 81 -10.96 2.36 -0.44
N PHE A 82 -10.70 3.65 -0.19
CA PHE A 82 -10.28 4.18 1.12
C PHE A 82 -11.38 4.06 2.17
N SER A 83 -12.63 4.33 1.78
CA SER A 83 -13.76 4.22 2.69
C SER A 83 -14.07 2.76 3.05
N ILE A 84 -13.91 1.82 2.12
CA ILE A 84 -14.06 0.37 2.40
C ILE A 84 -12.90 -0.12 3.28
N GLN A 85 -11.67 0.32 2.99
CA GLN A 85 -10.45 -0.07 3.71
C GLN A 85 -10.18 0.81 4.93
N PHE A 86 -11.20 1.01 5.78
CA PHE A 86 -11.16 2.00 6.85
C PHE A 86 -10.39 1.55 8.12
N ALA A 87 -10.16 0.26 8.36
CA ALA A 87 -9.61 -0.21 9.64
C ALA A 87 -8.18 0.29 9.90
N GLY A 88 -7.30 0.19 8.89
CA GLY A 88 -5.96 0.75 8.92
C GLY A 88 -5.93 2.26 9.26
N PRO A 89 -6.58 3.13 8.46
CA PRO A 89 -6.64 4.57 8.72
C PRO A 89 -7.17 4.91 10.10
N TYR A 90 -8.30 4.33 10.53
CA TYR A 90 -8.91 4.69 11.80
C TYR A 90 -8.04 4.30 13.00
N THR A 91 -7.25 3.22 12.87
CA THR A 91 -6.24 2.83 13.86
C THR A 91 -5.15 3.89 14.04
N ILE A 92 -4.91 4.71 13.01
CA ILE A 92 -3.95 5.83 13.04
C ILE A 92 -4.65 7.15 13.41
N ALA A 93 -5.77 7.46 12.76
CA ALA A 93 -6.47 8.74 12.87
C ALA A 93 -7.03 9.00 14.28
N ILE A 94 -7.61 7.99 14.92
CA ILE A 94 -8.22 8.15 16.25
C ILE A 94 -7.15 8.54 17.29
N PRO A 95 -6.04 7.79 17.47
CA PRO A 95 -4.97 8.21 18.36
C PRO A 95 -4.38 9.56 17.97
N ALA A 96 -4.20 9.81 16.67
CA ALA A 96 -3.62 11.06 16.19
C ALA A 96 -4.46 12.28 16.59
N ARG A 97 -5.78 12.18 16.44
CA ARG A 97 -6.73 13.20 16.85
C ARG A 97 -6.74 13.42 18.37
N ILE A 98 -6.70 12.33 19.15
CA ILE A 98 -6.67 12.41 20.63
C ILE A 98 -5.37 13.09 21.12
N LEU A 99 -4.24 12.81 20.46
CA LEU A 99 -2.93 13.32 20.84
C LEU A 99 -2.59 14.68 20.20
N GLY A 100 -3.44 15.20 19.30
CA GLY A 100 -3.17 16.44 18.58
C GLY A 100 -1.97 16.36 17.64
N ILE A 101 -1.64 15.16 17.11
CA ILE A 101 -0.53 14.98 16.16
C ILE A 101 -1.06 15.03 14.72
N GLY A 102 -0.36 15.74 13.84
CA GLY A 102 -0.70 15.83 12.43
C GLY A 102 -0.41 14.54 11.66
N ALA A 103 -0.96 14.44 10.45
CA ALA A 103 -0.75 13.31 9.53
C ALA A 103 0.73 12.94 9.28
N PRO A 104 1.68 13.89 9.13
CA PRO A 104 3.10 13.57 8.92
C PRO A 104 3.70 12.67 10.01
N TRP A 105 3.46 13.01 11.27
CA TRP A 105 3.96 12.25 12.42
C TRP A 105 3.16 10.98 12.64
N ALA A 106 1.84 11.03 12.45
CA ALA A 106 0.97 9.86 12.59
C ALA A 106 1.37 8.75 11.61
N MET A 107 1.60 9.07 10.33
CA MET A 107 2.09 8.13 9.31
C MET A 107 3.45 7.53 9.68
N THR A 108 4.39 8.39 10.09
CA THR A 108 5.77 7.98 10.42
C THR A 108 5.79 7.01 11.61
N LEU A 109 5.10 7.34 12.70
CA LEU A 109 5.06 6.53 13.91
C LEU A 109 4.28 5.23 13.71
N ALA A 110 3.15 5.29 13.00
CA ALA A 110 2.34 4.10 12.71
C ALA A 110 3.12 3.09 11.86
N GLY A 111 3.87 3.56 10.85
CA GLY A 111 4.74 2.70 10.04
C GLY A 111 5.78 1.96 10.89
N ALA A 112 6.49 2.68 11.76
CA ALA A 112 7.49 2.09 12.65
C ALA A 112 6.89 1.06 13.62
N PHE A 113 5.72 1.37 14.18
CA PHE A 113 5.01 0.46 15.08
C PHE A 113 4.52 -0.79 14.34
N ALA A 114 3.95 -0.65 13.15
CA ALA A 114 3.50 -1.77 12.33
C ALA A 114 4.66 -2.68 11.90
N ALA A 115 5.80 -2.10 11.51
CA ALA A 115 7.01 -2.83 11.17
C ALA A 115 7.54 -3.64 12.37
N PHE A 116 7.58 -3.01 13.56
CA PHE A 116 7.96 -3.69 14.80
C PHE A 116 7.05 -4.88 15.12
N LEU A 117 5.73 -4.64 15.12
CA LEU A 117 4.74 -5.67 15.45
C LEU A 117 4.77 -6.83 14.45
N THR A 118 4.91 -6.53 13.16
CA THR A 118 5.00 -7.55 12.11
C THR A 118 6.19 -8.47 12.37
N ALA A 119 7.38 -7.90 12.58
CA ALA A 119 8.59 -8.68 12.86
C ALA A 119 8.45 -9.50 14.14
N PHE A 120 7.86 -8.93 15.19
CA PHE A 120 7.64 -9.60 16.46
C PHE A 120 6.70 -10.81 16.32
N VAL A 121 5.62 -10.67 15.53
CA VAL A 121 4.64 -11.74 15.29
C VAL A 121 5.24 -12.85 14.41
N ILE A 122 6.01 -12.50 13.37
CA ILE A 122 6.74 -13.49 12.55
C ILE A 122 7.75 -14.24 13.42
N PHE A 123 8.49 -13.55 14.28
CA PHE A 123 9.41 -14.18 15.24
C PHE A 123 8.67 -15.16 16.14
N TRP A 124 7.52 -14.75 16.67
CA TRP A 124 6.71 -15.61 17.53
C TRP A 124 6.25 -16.87 16.80
N PHE A 125 5.72 -16.73 15.58
CA PHE A 125 5.30 -17.85 14.74
C PHE A 125 6.45 -18.81 14.41
N ILE A 126 7.55 -18.31 13.83
CA ILE A 126 8.70 -19.14 13.46
C ILE A 126 9.31 -19.79 14.70
N GLY A 127 9.36 -19.07 15.82
CA GLY A 127 9.80 -19.60 17.10
C GLY A 127 8.93 -20.74 17.62
N MET A 128 7.60 -20.69 17.45
CA MET A 128 6.72 -21.81 17.79
C MET A 128 7.01 -23.04 16.93
N VAL A 129 7.11 -22.85 15.61
CA VAL A 129 7.32 -23.96 14.66
C VAL A 129 8.69 -24.64 14.83
N THR A 130 9.75 -23.82 14.95
CA THR A 130 11.14 -24.31 14.94
C THR A 130 11.69 -24.58 16.34
N GLY A 131 11.14 -23.93 17.36
CA GLY A 131 11.62 -24.02 18.73
C GLY A 131 12.93 -23.28 19.01
N ASP A 132 13.50 -22.51 18.06
CA ASP A 132 14.78 -21.82 18.21
C ASP A 132 14.65 -20.29 18.07
N SER A 133 15.02 -19.54 19.12
CA SER A 133 14.91 -18.08 19.12
C SER A 133 15.97 -17.36 18.27
N TRP A 134 17.15 -17.95 18.08
CA TRP A 134 18.17 -17.36 17.19
C TRP A 134 17.74 -17.49 15.74
N TYR A 135 17.28 -18.69 15.37
CA TYR A 135 16.75 -18.93 14.04
C TYR A 135 15.54 -18.03 13.76
N ALA A 136 14.57 -17.98 14.68
CA ALA A 136 13.36 -17.17 14.51
C ALA A 136 13.68 -15.68 14.31
N MET A 137 14.68 -15.13 15.00
CA MET A 137 15.11 -13.75 14.79
C MET A 137 15.68 -13.54 13.39
N ALA A 138 16.65 -14.37 13.00
CA ALA A 138 17.30 -14.28 11.70
C ALA A 138 16.28 -14.44 10.57
N ALA A 139 15.40 -15.43 10.69
CA ALA A 139 14.35 -15.70 9.72
C ALA A 139 13.33 -14.54 9.62
N SER A 140 12.96 -13.91 10.73
CA SER A 140 12.06 -12.73 10.70
C SER A 140 12.68 -11.55 9.98
N LEU A 141 13.99 -11.31 10.21
CA LEU A 141 14.75 -10.29 9.49
C LEU A 141 14.84 -10.64 7.99
N VAL A 142 15.14 -11.90 7.65
CA VAL A 142 15.22 -12.35 6.25
C VAL A 142 13.88 -12.19 5.53
N VAL A 143 12.76 -12.55 6.14
CA VAL A 143 11.42 -12.40 5.53
C VAL A 143 11.12 -10.95 5.19
N LEU A 144 11.39 -10.04 6.13
CA LEU A 144 10.99 -8.63 5.97
C LEU A 144 12.01 -7.80 5.20
N ALA A 145 13.31 -7.93 5.51
CA ALA A 145 14.38 -7.24 4.79
C ALA A 145 14.64 -7.85 3.40
N GLY A 146 14.30 -9.13 3.19
CA GLY A 146 14.39 -9.80 1.90
C GLY A 146 13.13 -9.65 1.03
N GLY A 147 12.08 -8.95 1.49
CA GLY A 147 10.80 -8.86 0.79
C GLY A 147 10.92 -8.37 -0.65
N ALA A 148 11.75 -7.34 -0.91
CA ALA A 148 11.98 -6.86 -2.26
C ALA A 148 12.68 -7.91 -3.14
N LEU A 149 13.71 -8.59 -2.61
CA LEU A 149 14.37 -9.70 -3.29
C LEU A 149 13.40 -10.84 -3.64
N PHE A 150 12.49 -11.19 -2.73
CA PHE A 150 11.48 -12.21 -2.97
C PHE A 150 10.40 -11.79 -3.97
N ALA A 151 10.27 -10.50 -4.25
CA ALA A 151 9.45 -9.97 -5.34
C ALA A 151 10.22 -9.90 -6.67
N GLY A 152 11.54 -10.11 -6.69
CA GLY A 152 12.38 -9.85 -7.87
C GLY A 152 12.70 -8.37 -8.09
N GLU A 153 12.44 -7.53 -7.09
CA GLU A 153 12.58 -6.08 -7.15
C GLU A 153 13.65 -5.59 -6.15
N GLY A 154 13.79 -4.27 -6.05
CA GLY A 154 14.60 -3.62 -5.01
C GLY A 154 15.98 -3.18 -5.47
N ALA A 155 16.88 -2.96 -4.51
CA ALA A 155 18.21 -2.39 -4.77
C ALA A 155 19.08 -3.28 -5.67
N ILE A 156 18.84 -4.59 -5.68
CA ILE A 156 19.70 -5.55 -6.37
C ILE A 156 19.75 -5.32 -7.89
N GLY A 157 18.63 -4.94 -8.50
CA GLY A 157 18.55 -4.71 -9.95
C GLY A 157 19.45 -3.57 -10.40
N GLU A 158 19.49 -2.48 -9.63
CA GLU A 158 20.38 -1.36 -9.92
C GLU A 158 21.84 -1.68 -9.59
N ILE A 159 22.10 -2.32 -8.43
CA ILE A 159 23.47 -2.71 -8.04
C ILE A 159 24.12 -3.60 -9.10
N LEU A 160 23.34 -4.46 -9.76
CA LEU A 160 23.81 -5.36 -10.83
C LEU A 160 23.67 -4.76 -12.23
N GLY A 161 23.11 -3.55 -12.37
CA GLY A 161 22.88 -2.90 -13.67
C GLY A 161 21.86 -3.63 -14.57
N SER A 162 20.98 -4.45 -13.97
CA SER A 162 19.99 -5.27 -14.68
C SER A 162 18.56 -4.72 -14.63
N GLY A 163 18.30 -3.64 -13.87
CA GLY A 163 16.96 -3.05 -13.77
C GLY A 163 16.91 -1.70 -13.06
N TYR A 164 15.71 -1.13 -12.99
CA TYR A 164 15.42 0.12 -12.29
C TYR A 164 14.97 -0.15 -10.84
N LEU A 165 15.17 0.84 -9.97
CA LEU A 165 14.68 0.76 -8.59
C LEU A 165 13.16 0.86 -8.55
N TYR A 166 12.52 -0.09 -7.86
CA TYR A 166 11.17 0.10 -7.35
C TYR A 166 11.24 0.93 -6.05
N PRO A 167 10.33 1.90 -5.83
CA PRO A 167 10.34 2.71 -4.61
C PRO A 167 10.12 1.87 -3.35
N TYR A 168 11.08 1.98 -2.44
CA TYR A 168 11.08 1.51 -1.06
C TYR A 168 10.85 0.00 -0.78
N PHE A 169 10.91 -0.37 0.51
CA PHE A 169 10.43 -1.63 1.05
C PHE A 169 8.91 -1.76 0.90
N PRO A 170 8.41 -2.66 0.05
CA PRO A 170 6.98 -2.75 -0.24
C PRO A 170 6.10 -2.98 1.01
N GLY A 171 6.55 -3.85 1.91
CA GLY A 171 5.86 -4.18 3.15
C GLY A 171 5.86 -3.07 4.21
N PHE A 172 6.69 -2.05 4.03
CA PHE A 172 6.76 -0.88 4.91
C PHE A 172 6.17 0.38 4.27
N ARG A 173 5.57 0.28 3.08
CA ARG A 173 4.69 1.32 2.57
C ARG A 173 3.63 1.62 3.63
N ARG A 174 3.69 2.85 4.15
CA ARG A 174 2.91 3.32 5.29
C ARG A 174 1.44 3.33 4.89
N TYR A 175 0.55 3.18 5.86
CA TYR A 175 -0.88 2.97 5.66
C TYR A 175 -1.21 1.59 5.03
N ILE A 176 -0.75 1.31 3.81
CA ILE A 176 -0.98 0.03 3.10
C ILE A 176 0.33 -0.43 2.43
N PRO A 177 0.80 -1.67 2.66
CA PRO A 177 0.15 -2.73 3.41
C PRO A 177 0.56 -2.77 4.90
N ALA A 178 1.46 -1.89 5.36
CA ALA A 178 2.13 -2.02 6.65
C ALA A 178 1.18 -2.28 7.82
N MET A 179 0.04 -1.56 7.89
CA MET A 179 -0.93 -1.74 8.98
C MET A 179 -1.65 -3.09 8.96
N ALA A 180 -1.83 -3.71 7.79
CA ALA A 180 -2.50 -5.00 7.65
C ALA A 180 -1.58 -6.19 8.03
N PHE A 181 -0.26 -6.02 7.93
CA PHE A 181 0.71 -7.09 8.13
C PHE A 181 0.70 -7.71 9.54
N PRO A 182 0.68 -6.93 10.64
CA PRO A 182 0.59 -7.52 11.98
C PRO A 182 -0.61 -8.45 12.14
N ALA A 183 -1.75 -8.06 11.56
CA ALA A 183 -2.96 -8.88 11.60
C ALA A 183 -2.85 -10.11 10.69
N PHE A 184 -2.32 -9.98 9.47
CA PHE A 184 -2.10 -11.10 8.56
C PHE A 184 -1.19 -12.19 9.17
N PHE A 185 -0.01 -11.81 9.64
CA PHE A 185 0.90 -12.76 10.27
C PHE A 185 0.39 -13.21 11.65
N GLY A 186 -0.40 -12.37 12.32
CA GLY A 186 -1.09 -12.71 13.57
C GLY A 186 -2.10 -13.83 13.37
N LEU A 187 -2.90 -13.76 12.30
CA LEU A 187 -3.80 -14.83 11.86
C LEU A 187 -3.02 -16.14 11.65
N ILE A 188 -1.91 -16.10 10.91
CA ILE A 188 -1.06 -17.28 10.67
C ILE A 188 -0.58 -17.88 12.00
N ALA A 189 -0.01 -17.05 12.88
CA ALA A 189 0.52 -17.49 14.17
C ALA A 189 -0.57 -18.08 15.09
N LEU A 190 -1.75 -17.47 15.12
CA LEU A 190 -2.88 -17.90 15.96
C LEU A 190 -3.48 -19.21 15.46
N VAL A 191 -3.62 -19.38 14.14
CA VAL A 191 -4.08 -20.64 13.55
C VAL A 191 -3.08 -21.76 13.80
N TRP A 192 -1.76 -21.49 13.64
CA TRP A 192 -0.74 -22.47 14.02
C TRP A 192 -0.87 -22.91 15.49
N LYS A 193 -1.05 -21.95 16.41
CA LYS A 193 -1.25 -22.21 17.84
C LYS A 193 -2.46 -23.10 18.14
N LEU A 194 -3.54 -22.97 17.35
CA LEU A 194 -4.72 -23.84 17.47
C LEU A 194 -4.41 -25.28 17.02
N LEU A 195 -3.56 -25.44 16.01
CA LEU A 195 -3.25 -26.72 15.37
C LEU A 195 -2.12 -27.50 16.07
N GLU A 196 -1.11 -26.84 16.64
CA GLU A 196 0.12 -27.47 17.18
C GLU A 196 -0.13 -28.46 18.36
N ARG A 197 -1.32 -28.47 18.96
CA ARG A 197 -1.63 -29.20 20.21
C ARG A 197 -1.37 -30.72 20.21
N ASP A 198 -0.80 -31.20 21.32
CA ASP A 198 -0.48 -32.61 21.60
C ASP A 198 -1.70 -33.55 21.40
N PRO A 199 -1.59 -34.59 20.55
CA PRO A 199 -2.62 -35.60 20.37
C PRO A 199 -2.98 -36.39 21.64
N ASN A 200 -2.05 -36.52 22.60
CA ASN A 200 -2.24 -37.34 23.81
C ASN A 200 -2.97 -36.62 24.95
N ASP A 201 -3.26 -35.33 24.82
CA ASP A 201 -4.07 -34.58 25.79
C ASP A 201 -5.57 -34.92 25.63
N ARG A 202 -5.94 -36.15 25.97
CA ARG A 202 -7.30 -36.72 25.88
C ARG A 202 -8.33 -36.03 26.82
N ARG A 203 -7.92 -35.05 27.64
CA ARG A 203 -8.70 -34.57 28.79
C ARG A 203 -9.17 -33.12 28.77
N ARG A 204 -9.06 -32.38 27.67
CA ARG A 204 -9.62 -31.01 27.64
C ARG A 204 -10.57 -30.80 26.48
N MET A 205 -11.85 -30.69 26.83
CA MET A 205 -12.82 -29.85 26.11
C MET A 205 -12.14 -28.56 25.64
N PRO A 206 -12.58 -27.95 24.51
CA PRO A 206 -12.03 -26.68 24.05
C PRO A 206 -11.99 -25.68 25.22
N SER A 207 -10.77 -25.32 25.62
CA SER A 207 -10.52 -24.45 26.78
C SER A 207 -10.75 -22.99 26.38
N GLY A 208 -11.18 -22.12 27.31
CA GLY A 208 -11.35 -20.68 27.07
C GLY A 208 -10.22 -20.02 26.24
N PRO A 209 -8.92 -20.29 26.50
CA PRO A 209 -7.82 -19.75 25.70
C PRO A 209 -7.83 -20.11 24.20
N ASN A 210 -8.45 -21.22 23.80
CA ASN A 210 -8.57 -21.58 22.38
C ASN A 210 -9.65 -20.80 21.69
N PHE A 211 -10.80 -20.63 22.33
CA PHE A 211 -11.85 -19.79 21.80
C PHE A 211 -11.35 -18.34 21.65
N LEU A 212 -10.55 -17.87 22.61
CA LEU A 212 -9.88 -16.57 22.48
C LEU A 212 -8.90 -16.53 21.30
N ALA A 213 -8.10 -17.58 21.07
CA ALA A 213 -7.19 -17.64 19.93
C ALA A 213 -7.93 -17.71 18.58
N ALA A 214 -9.02 -18.48 18.50
CA ALA A 214 -9.88 -18.55 17.32
C ALA A 214 -10.58 -17.22 17.05
N ALA A 215 -11.16 -16.60 18.09
CA ALA A 215 -11.77 -15.27 17.98
C ALA A 215 -10.74 -14.22 17.56
N ALA A 216 -9.54 -14.23 18.15
CA ALA A 216 -8.46 -13.33 17.76
C ALA A 216 -8.02 -13.56 16.30
N ALA A 217 -7.93 -14.82 15.84
CA ALA A 217 -7.61 -15.13 14.45
C ALA A 217 -8.69 -14.58 13.49
N THR A 218 -9.96 -14.78 13.83
CA THR A 218 -11.10 -14.23 13.09
C THR A 218 -11.09 -12.69 13.06
N VAL A 219 -10.77 -12.02 14.19
CA VAL A 219 -10.60 -10.56 14.23
C VAL A 219 -9.41 -10.09 13.41
N CYS A 220 -8.29 -10.81 13.43
CA CYS A 220 -7.14 -10.54 12.56
C CYS A 220 -7.53 -10.59 11.08
N PHE A 221 -8.33 -11.58 10.66
CA PHE A 221 -8.87 -11.64 9.31
C PHE A 221 -9.83 -10.47 9.01
N GLY A 222 -10.75 -10.15 9.94
CA GLY A 222 -11.63 -9.00 9.77
C GLY A 222 -10.86 -7.69 9.59
N TYR A 223 -9.80 -7.51 10.37
CA TYR A 223 -8.92 -6.34 10.26
C TYR A 223 -8.23 -6.28 8.90
N THR A 224 -7.73 -7.40 8.36
CA THR A 224 -7.12 -7.41 7.01
C THR A 224 -8.17 -7.10 5.93
N ALA A 225 -9.39 -7.62 6.05
CA ALA A 225 -10.49 -7.38 5.11
C ALA A 225 -10.80 -5.89 4.95
N PHE A 226 -10.84 -5.16 6.07
CA PHE A 226 -11.07 -3.71 6.09
C PHE A 226 -9.78 -2.88 6.08
N SER A 227 -8.61 -3.46 5.79
CA SER A 227 -7.35 -2.70 5.70
C SER A 227 -6.75 -2.71 4.31
N TYR A 228 -6.68 -3.88 3.65
CA TYR A 228 -6.09 -3.94 2.32
C TYR A 228 -6.56 -5.17 1.54
N PHE A 229 -7.07 -4.92 0.33
CA PHE A 229 -7.66 -5.92 -0.55
C PHE A 229 -6.76 -7.15 -0.73
N TYR A 230 -5.53 -6.93 -1.22
CA TYR A 230 -4.63 -8.01 -1.61
C TYR A 230 -4.14 -8.86 -0.43
N VAL A 231 -4.11 -8.29 0.78
CA VAL A 231 -3.69 -9.02 1.99
C VAL A 231 -4.81 -9.93 2.50
N TRP A 232 -6.07 -9.51 2.48
CA TRP A 232 -7.15 -10.38 2.96
C TRP A 232 -7.49 -11.49 1.96
N THR A 233 -7.40 -11.23 0.65
CA THR A 233 -7.56 -12.28 -0.36
C THR A 233 -6.44 -13.30 -0.30
N ALA A 234 -5.19 -12.87 -0.04
CA ALA A 234 -4.09 -13.79 0.26
C ALA A 234 -4.34 -14.60 1.54
N ALA A 235 -4.93 -13.99 2.59
CA ALA A 235 -5.29 -14.69 3.82
C ALA A 235 -6.39 -15.74 3.58
N ALA A 236 -7.40 -15.41 2.77
CA ALA A 236 -8.46 -16.33 2.38
C ALA A 236 -7.90 -17.49 1.54
N ALA A 237 -7.07 -17.20 0.54
CA ALA A 237 -6.38 -18.20 -0.27
C ALA A 237 -5.55 -19.15 0.61
N TRP A 238 -4.80 -18.60 1.55
CA TRP A 238 -4.02 -19.39 2.50
C TRP A 238 -4.87 -20.32 3.37
N LEU A 239 -5.97 -19.84 3.94
CA LEU A 239 -6.89 -20.69 4.72
C LEU A 239 -7.46 -21.84 3.88
N VAL A 240 -7.77 -21.59 2.61
CA VAL A 240 -8.21 -22.63 1.66
C VAL A 240 -7.08 -23.62 1.36
N CYS A 241 -5.87 -23.14 1.04
CA CYS A 241 -4.70 -23.99 0.81
C CYS A 241 -4.37 -24.87 2.03
N LEU A 242 -4.48 -24.31 3.24
CA LEU A 242 -4.28 -25.03 4.49
C LEU A 242 -5.35 -26.10 4.70
N LEU A 243 -6.62 -25.76 4.51
CA LEU A 243 -7.73 -26.71 4.63
C LEU A 243 -7.55 -27.89 3.65
N LEU A 244 -7.30 -27.60 2.37
CA LEU A 244 -7.11 -28.62 1.33
C LEU A 244 -5.90 -29.50 1.62
N SER A 245 -4.77 -28.91 2.03
CA SER A 245 -3.55 -29.64 2.34
C SER A 245 -3.74 -30.56 3.56
N TYR A 246 -4.50 -30.12 4.57
CA TYR A 246 -4.87 -30.97 5.71
C TYR A 246 -5.79 -32.13 5.32
N LEU A 247 -6.80 -31.88 4.47
CA LEU A 247 -7.71 -32.93 3.99
C LEU A 247 -6.99 -34.00 3.17
N ILE A 248 -5.99 -33.60 2.36
CA ILE A 248 -5.24 -34.51 1.49
C ILE A 248 -4.16 -35.27 2.26
N LEU A 249 -3.34 -34.58 3.06
CA LEU A 249 -2.13 -35.17 3.66
C LEU A 249 -2.33 -35.72 5.07
N ARG A 250 -3.39 -35.32 5.78
CA ARG A 250 -3.66 -35.74 7.17
C ARG A 250 -5.10 -36.25 7.37
N PRO A 251 -5.55 -37.28 6.63
CA PRO A 251 -6.91 -37.83 6.80
C PRO A 251 -7.14 -38.45 8.19
N ASP A 252 -6.07 -38.86 8.89
CA ASP A 252 -6.15 -39.45 10.22
C ASP A 252 -6.09 -38.35 11.30
N GLY A 253 -7.14 -38.25 12.12
CA GLY A 253 -7.23 -37.23 13.19
C GLY A 253 -7.66 -35.83 12.73
N PHE A 254 -8.02 -35.65 11.47
CA PHE A 254 -8.40 -34.35 10.90
C PHE A 254 -9.62 -33.69 11.54
N ARG A 255 -10.57 -34.47 12.07
CA ARG A 255 -11.86 -33.94 12.56
C ARG A 255 -11.70 -32.80 13.57
N ARG A 256 -10.71 -32.91 14.47
CA ARG A 256 -10.43 -31.88 15.48
C ARG A 256 -9.81 -30.63 14.86
N ASP A 257 -8.80 -30.83 14.01
CA ASP A 257 -8.07 -29.73 13.35
C ASP A 257 -9.03 -29.00 12.38
N LEU A 258 -9.88 -29.75 11.68
CA LEU A 258 -10.96 -29.26 10.82
C LEU A 258 -12.00 -28.44 11.59
N MET A 259 -12.40 -28.86 12.79
CA MET A 259 -13.34 -28.09 13.61
C MET A 259 -12.83 -26.65 13.86
N TRP A 260 -11.54 -26.48 14.16
CA TRP A 260 -10.96 -25.15 14.35
C TRP A 260 -10.84 -24.37 13.05
N LEU A 261 -10.41 -25.01 11.96
CA LEU A 261 -10.32 -24.38 10.65
C LEU A 261 -11.70 -23.92 10.14
N VAL A 262 -12.73 -24.75 10.28
CA VAL A 262 -14.12 -24.42 9.94
C VAL A 262 -14.66 -23.34 10.87
N GLY A 263 -14.37 -23.40 12.17
CA GLY A 263 -14.78 -22.37 13.13
C GLY A 263 -14.20 -20.99 12.82
N VAL A 264 -12.89 -20.92 12.55
CA VAL A 264 -12.23 -19.68 12.11
C VAL A 264 -12.79 -19.23 10.77
N GLY A 265 -12.95 -20.14 9.80
CA GLY A 265 -13.51 -19.84 8.48
C GLY A 265 -14.93 -19.29 8.53
N ALA A 266 -15.81 -19.88 9.35
CA ALA A 266 -17.15 -19.37 9.59
C ALA A 266 -17.10 -17.97 10.22
N GLY A 267 -16.19 -17.74 11.17
CA GLY A 267 -15.93 -16.41 11.72
C GLY A 267 -15.47 -15.39 10.67
N CYS A 268 -14.61 -15.79 9.73
CA CYS A 268 -14.16 -14.94 8.63
C CYS A 268 -15.33 -14.51 7.74
N VAL A 269 -16.26 -15.41 7.44
CA VAL A 269 -17.47 -15.12 6.64
C VAL A 269 -18.31 -14.00 7.26
N VAL A 270 -18.39 -13.91 8.59
CA VAL A 270 -19.12 -12.84 9.29
C VAL A 270 -18.59 -11.45 8.91
N PHE A 271 -17.28 -11.29 8.72
CA PHE A 271 -16.69 -10.02 8.28
C PHE A 271 -16.83 -9.79 6.77
N LEU A 272 -16.90 -10.85 5.97
CA LEU A 272 -17.08 -10.73 4.51
C LEU A 272 -18.48 -10.24 4.13
N VAL A 273 -19.51 -10.49 4.96
CA VAL A 273 -20.87 -9.99 4.71
C VAL A 273 -20.94 -8.45 4.66
N PRO A 274 -20.52 -7.70 5.70
CA PRO A 274 -20.51 -6.24 5.63
C PRO A 274 -19.52 -5.74 4.57
N TYR A 275 -18.37 -6.40 4.37
CA TYR A 275 -17.44 -6.04 3.31
C TYR A 275 -18.08 -6.12 1.91
N ALA A 276 -18.80 -7.21 1.61
CA ALA A 276 -19.51 -7.38 0.34
C ALA A 276 -20.63 -6.35 0.17
N TYR A 277 -21.31 -5.98 1.25
CA TYR A 277 -22.29 -4.88 1.22
C TYR A 277 -21.63 -3.55 0.84
N LEU A 278 -20.52 -3.16 1.48
CA LEU A 278 -19.79 -1.93 1.10
C LEU A 278 -19.32 -1.99 -0.36
N LEU A 279 -18.79 -3.14 -0.80
CA LEU A 279 -18.35 -3.33 -2.18
C LEU A 279 -19.49 -3.19 -3.20
N SER A 280 -20.74 -3.48 -2.81
CA SER A 280 -21.92 -3.30 -3.65
C SER A 280 -22.30 -1.83 -3.86
N GLN A 281 -21.80 -0.93 -3.01
CA GLN A 281 -22.07 0.51 -3.03
C GLN A 281 -20.89 1.33 -3.58
N ARG A 282 -19.92 0.65 -4.23
CA ARG A 282 -18.69 1.28 -4.72
C ARG A 282 -18.91 2.26 -5.87
N SER A 283 -18.04 3.27 -5.97
CA SER A 283 -18.01 4.20 -7.09
C SER A 283 -17.62 3.52 -8.40
N HIS A 284 -18.10 4.05 -9.53
CA HIS A 284 -17.71 3.57 -10.86
C HIS A 284 -16.20 3.76 -11.13
N THR A 285 -15.62 4.87 -10.65
CA THR A 285 -14.18 5.15 -10.78
C THR A 285 -13.29 4.07 -10.16
N MET A 286 -13.81 3.34 -9.17
CA MET A 286 -13.09 2.23 -8.56
C MET A 286 -12.85 1.07 -9.52
N ASP A 287 -13.82 0.76 -10.39
CA ASP A 287 -13.69 -0.33 -11.36
C ASP A 287 -12.60 -0.01 -12.41
N ASP A 288 -12.47 1.27 -12.79
CA ASP A 288 -11.41 1.74 -13.70
C ASP A 288 -10.01 1.69 -13.05
N VAL A 289 -9.91 2.06 -11.77
CA VAL A 289 -8.64 2.06 -11.03
C VAL A 289 -8.14 0.65 -10.72
N GLN A 290 -9.06 -0.31 -10.49
CA GLN A 290 -8.70 -1.70 -10.19
C GLN A 290 -8.28 -2.53 -11.40
N LEU A 291 -8.42 -2.01 -12.63
CA LEU A 291 -7.93 -2.64 -13.87
C LEU A 291 -8.28 -4.13 -13.99
N LEU A 292 -9.54 -4.47 -13.72
CA LEU A 292 -10.05 -5.84 -13.83
C LEU A 292 -9.97 -6.32 -15.29
N ILE A 293 -9.19 -7.38 -15.54
CA ILE A 293 -9.09 -8.00 -16.87
C ILE A 293 -9.86 -9.30 -16.91
N LEU A 294 -10.64 -9.51 -17.98
CA LEU A 294 -11.22 -10.80 -18.31
C LEU A 294 -10.17 -11.69 -19.00
N THR A 295 -9.73 -12.75 -18.33
CA THR A 295 -8.76 -13.72 -18.87
C THR A 295 -8.79 -15.04 -18.08
N HIS A 296 -8.48 -16.15 -18.74
CA HIS A 296 -8.19 -17.45 -18.11
C HIS A 296 -6.72 -17.87 -18.27
N ALA A 297 -5.87 -17.03 -18.85
CA ALA A 297 -4.46 -17.36 -19.05
C ALA A 297 -3.75 -17.45 -17.68
N PRO A 298 -3.02 -18.54 -17.42
CA PRO A 298 -2.26 -18.68 -16.17
C PRO A 298 -1.04 -17.77 -16.18
N ASP A 299 -0.58 -17.40 -14.98
CA ASP A 299 0.66 -16.67 -14.74
C ASP A 299 1.47 -17.52 -13.77
N LEU A 300 2.56 -18.13 -14.25
CA LEU A 300 3.22 -19.26 -13.56
C LEU A 300 4.68 -19.00 -13.18
N PHE A 301 5.22 -17.83 -13.53
CA PHE A 301 6.67 -17.58 -13.46
C PHE A 301 7.04 -16.30 -12.72
N ARG A 302 6.12 -15.74 -11.91
CA ARG A 302 6.51 -14.64 -11.03
C ARG A 302 7.49 -15.12 -9.98
N VAL A 303 8.37 -14.23 -9.51
CA VAL A 303 9.45 -14.61 -8.59
C VAL A 303 8.92 -15.29 -7.30
N PRO A 304 7.82 -14.83 -6.67
CA PRO A 304 7.26 -15.54 -5.51
C PRO A 304 6.75 -16.96 -5.83
N GLU A 305 6.29 -17.23 -7.06
CA GLU A 305 5.90 -18.58 -7.50
C GLU A 305 7.12 -19.47 -7.68
N VAL A 306 8.19 -18.94 -8.29
CA VAL A 306 9.45 -19.66 -8.45
C VAL A 306 10.02 -20.09 -7.09
N ILE A 307 9.99 -19.18 -6.11
CA ILE A 307 10.36 -19.50 -4.71
C ILE A 307 9.44 -20.59 -4.16
N SER A 308 8.14 -20.50 -4.41
CA SER A 308 7.16 -21.47 -3.95
C SER A 308 7.40 -22.88 -4.52
N TYR A 309 7.71 -23.00 -5.82
CA TYR A 309 8.08 -24.28 -6.42
C TYR A 309 9.36 -24.84 -5.81
N ALA A 310 10.36 -23.99 -5.56
CA ALA A 310 11.59 -24.40 -4.87
C ALA A 310 11.29 -24.91 -3.44
N VAL A 311 10.40 -24.25 -2.71
CA VAL A 311 9.96 -24.68 -1.37
C VAL A 311 9.28 -26.06 -1.43
N ILE A 312 8.36 -26.26 -2.37
CA ILE A 312 7.70 -27.56 -2.57
C ILE A 312 8.74 -28.64 -2.89
N ALA A 313 9.70 -28.35 -3.78
CA ALA A 313 10.78 -29.29 -4.11
C ALA A 313 11.65 -29.63 -2.89
N ILE A 314 12.00 -28.65 -2.05
CA ILE A 314 12.76 -28.87 -0.81
C ILE A 314 11.97 -29.72 0.18
N LEU A 315 10.67 -29.46 0.38
CA LEU A 315 9.82 -30.27 1.25
C LEU A 315 9.76 -31.73 0.77
N MET A 316 9.54 -31.94 -0.52
CA MET A 316 9.50 -33.28 -1.10
C MET A 316 10.84 -34.00 -0.98
N ALA A 317 11.95 -33.35 -1.33
CA ALA A 317 13.28 -33.92 -1.21
C ALA A 317 13.62 -34.28 0.24
N SER A 318 13.35 -33.38 1.17
CA SER A 318 13.61 -33.58 2.62
C SER A 318 12.81 -34.73 3.20
N ALA A 319 11.57 -34.92 2.71
CA ALA A 319 10.75 -36.05 3.10
C ALA A 319 11.24 -37.38 2.52
N LEU A 320 11.69 -37.38 1.26
CA LEU A 320 12.25 -38.56 0.61
C LEU A 320 13.52 -39.06 1.31
N ILE A 321 14.34 -38.16 1.84
CA ILE A 321 15.54 -38.51 2.63
C ILE A 321 15.25 -38.73 4.12
N GLY A 322 13.99 -38.66 4.55
CA GLY A 322 13.57 -38.93 5.93
C GLY A 322 13.94 -37.86 6.96
N VAL A 323 14.29 -36.64 6.52
CA VAL A 323 14.63 -35.52 7.43
C VAL A 323 13.36 -34.90 8.02
N ILE A 324 12.27 -34.89 7.27
CA ILE A 324 10.94 -34.42 7.73
C ILE A 324 9.86 -35.44 7.36
N GLU A 325 8.71 -35.38 8.03
CA GLU A 325 7.52 -36.14 7.64
C GLU A 325 6.50 -35.21 6.97
N LEU A 326 6.08 -35.49 5.73
CA LEU A 326 5.10 -34.65 5.00
C LEU A 326 3.74 -34.59 5.69
N ARG A 327 3.38 -35.65 6.42
CA ARG A 327 2.13 -35.72 7.18
C ARG A 327 2.20 -34.99 8.52
N GLU A 328 3.38 -34.50 8.92
CA GLU A 328 3.51 -33.68 10.12
C GLU A 328 2.81 -32.33 9.92
N ARG A 329 2.18 -31.81 10.98
CA ARG A 329 1.45 -30.53 10.94
C ARG A 329 2.30 -29.38 10.40
N SER A 330 3.56 -29.33 10.82
CA SER A 330 4.53 -28.31 10.43
C SER A 330 4.82 -28.34 8.93
N SER A 331 5.08 -29.51 8.36
CA SER A 331 5.28 -29.70 6.92
C SER A 331 4.06 -29.31 6.10
N VAL A 332 2.86 -29.74 6.52
CA VAL A 332 1.60 -29.38 5.84
C VAL A 332 1.34 -27.87 5.91
N PHE A 333 1.67 -27.24 7.04
CA PHE A 333 1.53 -25.80 7.21
C PHE A 333 2.52 -25.03 6.32
N ALA A 334 3.78 -25.46 6.24
CA ALA A 334 4.78 -24.89 5.34
C ALA A 334 4.35 -25.02 3.87
N LEU A 335 3.84 -26.19 3.47
CA LEU A 335 3.28 -26.42 2.14
C LEU A 335 2.12 -25.45 1.86
N SER A 336 1.20 -25.26 2.82
CA SER A 336 0.06 -24.36 2.63
C SER A 336 0.47 -22.92 2.33
N LEU A 337 1.58 -22.44 2.91
CA LEU A 337 2.13 -21.11 2.64
C LEU A 337 2.74 -21.05 1.23
N ALA A 338 3.48 -22.09 0.82
CA ALA A 338 4.04 -22.19 -0.52
C ALA A 338 2.98 -22.25 -1.63
N LEU A 339 1.78 -22.78 -1.33
CA LEU A 339 0.68 -22.80 -2.30
C LEU A 339 0.01 -21.44 -2.51
N VAL A 340 0.20 -20.47 -1.61
CA VAL A 340 -0.50 -19.17 -1.67
C VAL A 340 -0.13 -18.37 -2.91
N PRO A 341 1.16 -18.11 -3.23
CA PRO A 341 1.51 -17.37 -4.44
C PRO A 341 0.89 -17.99 -5.70
N ILE A 342 1.03 -19.31 -5.85
CA ILE A 342 0.46 -20.08 -6.97
C ILE A 342 -1.06 -19.83 -7.07
N ALA A 343 -1.77 -19.86 -5.95
CA ALA A 343 -3.22 -19.66 -5.92
C ALA A 343 -3.62 -18.21 -6.29
N VAL A 344 -2.97 -17.20 -5.72
CA VAL A 344 -3.38 -15.79 -5.91
C VAL A 344 -3.00 -15.25 -7.29
N PHE A 345 -1.88 -15.68 -7.87
CA PHE A 345 -1.49 -15.29 -9.23
C PHE A 345 -2.26 -16.01 -10.34
N ASN A 346 -2.88 -17.15 -10.01
CA ASN A 346 -3.67 -17.95 -10.95
C ASN A 346 -5.17 -17.95 -10.63
N GLN A 347 -5.65 -17.02 -9.79
CA GLN A 347 -7.08 -16.92 -9.45
C GLN A 347 -7.99 -16.74 -10.67
N GLN A 348 -7.48 -16.13 -11.75
CA GLN A 348 -8.16 -15.91 -13.02
C GLN A 348 -8.50 -17.21 -13.75
N VAL A 349 -7.74 -18.29 -13.52
CA VAL A 349 -8.03 -19.60 -14.13
C VAL A 349 -9.43 -20.07 -13.72
N ILE A 350 -9.82 -19.81 -12.48
CA ILE A 350 -11.14 -20.17 -11.92
C ILE A 350 -12.14 -19.03 -12.10
N THR A 351 -11.76 -17.80 -11.77
CA THR A 351 -12.68 -16.66 -11.71
C THR A 351 -12.94 -16.00 -13.06
N GLY A 352 -12.12 -16.27 -14.07
CA GLY A 352 -12.10 -15.56 -15.35
C GLY A 352 -11.65 -14.10 -15.24
N ARG A 353 -11.16 -13.66 -14.08
CA ARG A 353 -10.76 -12.29 -13.79
C ARG A 353 -9.36 -12.22 -13.19
N SER A 354 -8.47 -11.47 -13.82
CA SER A 354 -7.17 -11.10 -13.26
C SER A 354 -7.26 -9.71 -12.64
N LEU A 355 -6.77 -9.58 -11.41
CA LEU A 355 -6.78 -8.35 -10.63
C LEU A 355 -5.34 -8.02 -10.24
N GLN A 356 -4.79 -7.00 -10.90
CA GLN A 356 -3.45 -6.39 -10.74
C GLN A 356 -2.41 -7.29 -10.03
N PRO A 357 -1.91 -8.35 -10.69
CA PRO A 357 -0.98 -9.32 -10.11
C PRO A 357 0.24 -8.68 -9.41
N ILE A 358 0.74 -7.55 -9.90
CA ILE A 358 1.85 -6.82 -9.30
C ILE A 358 1.63 -6.50 -7.80
N HIS A 359 0.39 -6.28 -7.37
CA HIS A 359 0.11 -6.02 -5.96
C HIS A 359 0.28 -7.26 -5.09
N TYR A 360 -0.04 -8.45 -5.61
CA TYR A 360 0.30 -9.70 -4.93
C TYR A 360 1.81 -9.91 -4.92
N GLU A 361 2.50 -9.64 -6.02
CA GLU A 361 3.96 -9.82 -6.11
C GLU A 361 4.73 -8.97 -5.12
N VAL A 362 4.40 -7.68 -5.09
CA VAL A 362 5.20 -6.69 -4.37
C VAL A 362 4.74 -6.56 -2.91
N PHE A 363 3.45 -6.67 -2.61
CA PHE A 363 2.93 -6.33 -1.28
C PHE A 363 2.54 -7.50 -0.37
N ILE A 364 2.51 -8.77 -0.82
CA ILE A 364 2.17 -9.88 0.11
C ILE A 364 2.75 -11.24 -0.30
N GLY A 365 2.69 -11.59 -1.58
CA GLY A 365 3.13 -12.87 -2.13
C GLY A 365 4.61 -13.12 -1.91
N ASN A 366 5.46 -12.10 -2.10
CA ASN A 366 6.87 -12.11 -1.73
C ASN A 366 7.12 -12.46 -0.26
N TYR A 367 6.37 -11.84 0.66
CA TYR A 367 6.52 -12.10 2.10
C TYR A 367 6.00 -13.48 2.51
N VAL A 368 4.91 -13.97 1.89
CA VAL A 368 4.39 -15.31 2.12
C VAL A 368 5.34 -16.38 1.56
N ALA A 369 5.89 -16.17 0.36
CA ALA A 369 6.89 -17.05 -0.23
C ALA A 369 8.18 -17.08 0.61
N GLY A 370 8.67 -15.91 1.04
CA GLY A 370 9.79 -15.80 1.96
C GLY A 370 9.54 -16.51 3.28
N LEU A 371 8.34 -16.37 3.86
CA LEU A 371 7.95 -17.07 5.08
C LEU A 371 7.92 -18.59 4.87
N ALA A 372 7.34 -19.07 3.76
CA ALA A 372 7.31 -20.48 3.42
C ALA A 372 8.74 -21.07 3.30
N LEU A 373 9.65 -20.33 2.68
CA LEU A 373 11.05 -20.71 2.53
C LEU A 373 11.77 -20.83 3.87
N VAL A 374 11.71 -19.79 4.72
CA VAL A 374 12.40 -19.85 6.02
C VAL A 374 11.76 -20.87 6.96
N VAL A 375 10.43 -21.06 6.93
CA VAL A 375 9.81 -22.12 7.73
C VAL A 375 10.32 -23.48 7.28
N THR A 376 10.35 -23.72 5.97
CA THR A 376 10.82 -24.99 5.39
C THR A 376 12.28 -25.27 5.75
N ILE A 377 13.17 -24.28 5.59
CA ILE A 377 14.59 -24.41 6.00
C ILE A 377 14.67 -24.70 7.51
N GLY A 378 13.89 -24.02 8.34
CA GLY A 378 13.84 -24.26 9.78
C GLY A 378 13.43 -25.68 10.14
N LEU A 379 12.46 -26.26 9.43
CA LEU A 379 12.03 -27.65 9.61
C LEU A 379 13.13 -28.63 9.20
N VAL A 380 13.80 -28.39 8.08
CA VAL A 380 14.91 -29.22 7.60
C VAL A 380 16.07 -29.20 8.60
N ILE A 381 16.47 -28.02 9.08
CA ILE A 381 17.54 -27.89 10.09
C ILE A 381 17.15 -28.64 11.38
N LYS A 382 15.90 -28.49 11.84
CA LYS A 382 15.40 -29.20 13.01
C LYS A 382 15.42 -30.72 12.82
N GLY A 383 15.08 -31.20 11.63
CA GLY A 383 15.11 -32.62 11.26
C GLY A 383 16.52 -33.23 11.31
N PHE A 384 17.55 -32.45 10.93
CA PHE A 384 18.95 -32.88 11.03
C PHE A 384 19.52 -32.89 12.47
N GLY A 385 18.86 -32.29 13.46
CA GLY A 385 19.26 -32.35 14.86
C GLY A 385 19.70 -31.00 15.48
N GLU A 386 20.62 -31.05 16.47
CA GLU A 386 20.90 -29.95 17.42
C GLU A 386 21.12 -28.55 16.78
N THR A 387 20.08 -27.72 16.81
CA THR A 387 20.12 -26.31 16.34
C THR A 387 21.10 -25.44 17.12
N SER A 388 21.54 -25.89 18.32
CA SER A 388 22.44 -25.16 19.20
C SER A 388 23.80 -24.87 18.57
N ARG A 389 24.31 -25.78 17.73
CA ARG A 389 25.59 -25.63 17.00
C ARG A 389 25.50 -24.64 15.84
N SER A 390 24.30 -24.37 15.34
CA SER A 390 24.05 -23.46 14.21
C SER A 390 23.83 -21.99 14.64
N ARG A 391 23.88 -21.69 15.94
CA ARG A 391 23.68 -20.31 16.45
C ARG A 391 24.63 -19.28 15.83
N PRO A 392 25.93 -19.53 15.62
CA PRO A 392 26.81 -18.57 14.94
C PRO A 392 26.33 -18.28 13.52
N VAL A 393 25.87 -19.30 12.79
CA VAL A 393 25.32 -19.14 11.43
C VAL A 393 24.07 -18.27 11.45
N PHE A 394 23.17 -18.48 12.41
CA PHE A 394 21.96 -17.66 12.55
C PHE A 394 22.29 -16.21 12.94
N ALA A 395 23.31 -15.99 13.76
CA ALA A 395 23.78 -14.65 14.09
C ALA A 395 24.34 -13.92 12.87
N VAL A 396 25.17 -14.61 12.06
CA VAL A 396 25.69 -14.07 10.79
C VAL A 396 24.53 -13.76 9.84
N LEU A 397 23.58 -14.68 9.67
CA LEU A 397 22.41 -14.46 8.83
C LEU A 397 21.57 -13.25 9.27
N ALA A 398 21.37 -13.07 10.58
CA ALA A 398 20.68 -11.91 11.13
C ALA A 398 21.43 -10.60 10.83
N ILE A 399 22.75 -10.58 10.99
CA ILE A 399 23.59 -9.41 10.68
C ILE A 399 23.53 -9.10 9.18
N THR A 400 23.66 -10.12 8.32
CA THR A 400 23.57 -9.96 6.86
C THR A 400 22.21 -9.43 6.44
N ALA A 401 21.12 -9.97 7.00
CA ALA A 401 19.77 -9.49 6.71
C ALA A 401 19.55 -8.04 7.19
N ALA A 402 20.08 -7.67 8.35
CA ALA A 402 20.02 -6.29 8.84
C ALA A 402 20.85 -5.33 7.97
N ALA A 403 22.06 -5.74 7.55
CA ALA A 403 22.91 -4.97 6.66
C ALA A 403 22.24 -4.77 5.29
N TRP A 404 21.69 -5.85 4.71
CA TRP A 404 20.90 -5.78 3.49
C TRP A 404 19.70 -4.83 3.65
N GLY A 405 19.03 -4.88 4.79
CA GLY A 405 17.95 -3.95 5.15
C GLY A 405 18.32 -2.48 4.99
N PHE A 406 19.52 -2.08 5.44
CA PHE A 406 20.02 -0.72 5.26
C PHE A 406 20.40 -0.40 3.81
N VAL A 407 21.00 -1.35 3.08
CA VAL A 407 21.32 -1.18 1.66
C VAL A 407 20.05 -0.90 0.87
N GLU A 408 19.03 -1.74 1.07
CA GLU A 408 17.73 -1.61 0.43
C GLU A 408 17.09 -0.25 0.75
N CYS A 409 17.06 0.16 2.04
CA CYS A 409 16.55 1.48 2.44
C CYS A 409 17.27 2.62 1.70
N HIS A 410 18.60 2.56 1.64
CA HIS A 410 19.39 3.65 1.06
C HIS A 410 19.12 3.84 -0.44
N TYR A 411 19.14 2.73 -1.19
CA TYR A 411 18.95 2.75 -2.64
C TYR A 411 17.53 3.12 -3.01
N THR A 412 16.53 2.53 -2.35
CA THR A 412 15.14 2.64 -2.80
C THR A 412 14.43 3.92 -2.34
N VAL A 413 14.85 4.54 -1.22
CA VAL A 413 14.28 5.82 -0.77
C VAL A 413 14.71 6.99 -1.67
N ARG A 414 15.91 6.93 -2.26
CA ARG A 414 16.46 8.08 -3.00
C ARG A 414 15.68 8.46 -4.24
N VAL A 415 14.88 7.53 -4.78
CA VAL A 415 14.03 7.74 -5.95
C VAL A 415 13.05 8.89 -5.74
N LEU A 416 12.67 9.16 -4.48
CA LEU A 416 11.71 10.20 -4.12
C LEU A 416 12.34 11.39 -3.37
N ASP A 417 13.68 11.45 -3.23
CA ASP A 417 14.34 12.50 -2.45
C ASP A 417 13.96 13.90 -2.95
N ASP A 418 14.13 14.17 -4.26
CA ASP A 418 13.87 15.49 -4.85
C ASP A 418 12.41 15.89 -4.69
N VAL A 419 11.48 14.97 -4.94
CA VAL A 419 10.04 15.22 -4.82
C VAL A 419 9.66 15.44 -3.35
N ASN A 420 10.25 14.71 -2.40
CA ASN A 420 10.04 14.92 -0.97
C ASN A 420 10.58 16.29 -0.52
N VAL A 421 11.71 16.74 -1.07
CA VAL A 421 12.25 18.08 -0.82
C VAL A 421 11.29 19.16 -1.35
N LEU A 422 10.76 19.01 -2.57
CA LEU A 422 9.76 19.94 -3.14
C LEU A 422 8.51 20.02 -2.25
N ARG A 423 8.00 18.86 -1.81
CA ARG A 423 6.86 18.77 -0.90
C ARG A 423 7.11 19.39 0.47
N ASP A 424 8.33 19.33 1.00
CA ASP A 424 8.66 20.05 2.24
C ASP A 424 8.75 21.56 2.03
N GLN A 425 9.27 21.98 0.87
CA GLN A 425 9.37 23.39 0.49
C GLN A 425 8.02 24.10 0.38
N GLN A 426 6.93 23.40 0.05
CA GLN A 426 5.58 23.99 -0.02
C GLN A 426 4.87 24.15 1.34
N ILE A 427 5.41 23.59 2.44
CA ILE A 427 4.76 23.68 3.75
C ILE A 427 4.39 25.12 4.17
N PRO A 428 5.26 26.14 3.96
CA PRO A 428 4.91 27.51 4.30
C PRO A 428 3.64 28.01 3.58
N VAL A 429 3.48 27.71 2.27
CA VAL A 429 2.29 28.12 1.53
C VAL A 429 1.04 27.34 1.95
N ALA A 430 1.18 26.05 2.25
CA ALA A 430 0.07 25.24 2.75
C ALA A 430 -0.40 25.67 4.16
N ARG A 431 0.54 26.06 5.04
CA ARG A 431 0.20 26.67 6.34
C ARG A 431 -0.54 27.98 6.16
N ARG A 432 -0.07 28.83 5.24
CA ARG A 432 -0.73 30.10 4.94
C ARG A 432 -2.15 29.89 4.41
N LEU A 433 -2.36 28.91 3.53
CA LEU A 433 -3.71 28.53 3.09
C LEU A 433 -4.60 28.08 4.26
N THR A 434 -4.06 27.33 5.22
CA THR A 434 -4.79 26.93 6.42
C THR A 434 -5.22 28.13 7.25
N GLU A 435 -4.34 29.13 7.42
CA GLU A 435 -4.68 30.40 8.10
C GLU A 435 -5.77 31.18 7.36
N LEU A 436 -5.69 31.24 6.02
CA LEU A 436 -6.67 31.93 5.17
C LEU A 436 -8.03 31.26 5.17
N ALA A 437 -8.08 29.94 5.31
CA ALA A 437 -9.32 29.18 5.48
C ALA A 437 -10.02 29.54 6.79
N GLY A 438 -9.28 29.61 7.90
CA GLY A 438 -9.82 29.86 9.23
C GLY A 438 -11.04 28.97 9.55
N ASP A 439 -12.09 29.60 10.08
CA ASP A 439 -13.39 28.96 10.34
C ASP A 439 -14.40 29.16 9.21
N SER A 440 -13.93 29.44 7.98
CA SER A 440 -14.82 29.58 6.82
C SER A 440 -15.67 28.31 6.63
N PRO A 441 -17.00 28.43 6.46
CA PRO A 441 -17.86 27.28 6.21
C PRO A 441 -17.48 26.55 4.91
N ASP A 442 -16.93 27.29 3.94
CA ASP A 442 -16.56 26.78 2.62
C ASP A 442 -15.09 26.37 2.53
N ARG A 443 -14.35 26.29 3.65
CA ARG A 443 -12.89 26.06 3.62
C ARG A 443 -12.46 24.82 2.85
N HIS A 444 -13.30 23.78 2.81
CA HIS A 444 -13.04 22.54 2.07
C HIS A 444 -13.46 22.61 0.60
N LEU A 445 -14.35 23.54 0.25
CA LEU A 445 -14.83 23.75 -1.11
C LEU A 445 -14.00 24.78 -1.87
N GLN A 446 -13.31 25.69 -1.16
CA GLN A 446 -12.33 26.58 -1.76
C GLN A 446 -11.31 25.78 -2.56
N THR A 447 -11.00 26.23 -3.77
CA THR A 447 -10.20 25.48 -4.74
C THR A 447 -8.87 26.15 -5.03
N VAL A 448 -7.79 25.36 -5.04
CA VAL A 448 -6.42 25.82 -5.34
C VAL A 448 -5.97 25.30 -6.70
N LEU A 449 -5.53 26.20 -7.57
CA LEU A 449 -4.77 25.89 -8.77
C LEU A 449 -3.27 25.91 -8.42
N HIS A 450 -2.61 24.76 -8.40
CA HIS A 450 -1.20 24.67 -8.05
C HIS A 450 -0.40 24.16 -9.25
N PHE A 451 0.58 24.93 -9.74
CA PHE A 451 1.30 24.57 -10.98
C PHE A 451 2.30 23.42 -10.84
N GLY A 452 2.78 23.14 -9.63
CA GLY A 452 3.55 21.94 -9.32
C GLY A 452 2.65 20.73 -9.08
N ILE A 453 2.79 19.67 -9.89
CA ILE A 453 1.91 18.48 -9.84
C ILE A 453 2.10 17.70 -8.53
N ALA A 454 3.36 17.54 -8.08
CA ALA A 454 3.66 16.71 -6.93
C ALA A 454 3.23 17.37 -5.62
N GLU A 455 3.30 18.70 -5.59
CA GLU A 455 2.88 19.58 -4.52
C GLU A 455 1.36 19.69 -4.46
N ALA A 456 0.69 19.88 -5.61
CA ALA A 456 -0.76 19.89 -5.72
C ALA A 456 -1.36 18.59 -5.13
N ASP A 457 -0.76 17.45 -5.45
CA ASP A 457 -1.20 16.15 -4.97
C ASP A 457 -1.04 15.98 -3.46
N ASP A 458 -0.02 16.62 -2.87
CA ASP A 458 0.28 16.59 -1.42
C ASP A 458 -0.45 17.67 -0.62
N LEU A 459 -0.97 18.71 -1.28
CA LEU A 459 -1.60 19.85 -0.61
C LEU A 459 -2.72 19.46 0.38
N PRO A 460 -3.63 18.51 0.06
CA PRO A 460 -4.69 18.09 0.99
C PRO A 460 -4.20 17.36 2.25
N THR A 461 -2.91 17.03 2.34
CA THR A 461 -2.34 16.46 3.57
C THR A 461 -2.05 17.53 4.63
N ILE A 462 -2.05 18.80 4.23
CA ILE A 462 -1.68 19.94 5.08
C ILE A 462 -2.80 20.99 5.12
N ALA A 463 -3.30 21.43 3.96
CA ALA A 463 -4.26 22.52 3.83
C ALA A 463 -5.69 21.99 3.63
N PRO A 464 -6.73 22.66 4.17
CA PRO A 464 -8.10 22.18 4.10
C PRO A 464 -8.77 22.35 2.73
N GLN A 465 -8.24 23.22 1.86
CA GLN A 465 -8.80 23.53 0.54
C GLN A 465 -8.72 22.36 -0.43
N ALA A 466 -9.71 22.28 -1.32
CA ALA A 466 -9.69 21.41 -2.47
C ALA A 466 -8.64 21.85 -3.50
N THR A 467 -8.25 20.93 -4.38
CA THR A 467 -7.40 21.20 -5.54
C THR A 467 -8.23 21.26 -6.81
N LEU A 468 -7.86 22.11 -7.76
CA LEU A 468 -8.50 22.12 -9.07
C LEU A 468 -8.36 20.73 -9.73
N TRP A 469 -7.11 20.26 -9.76
CA TRP A 469 -6.72 18.96 -10.24
C TRP A 469 -5.50 18.43 -9.46
N ALA A 470 -5.50 17.14 -9.17
CA ALA A 470 -4.37 16.41 -8.59
C ALA A 470 -4.31 14.99 -9.15
N ARG A 471 -3.11 14.39 -9.10
CA ARG A 471 -2.87 13.05 -9.66
C ARG A 471 -3.80 11.99 -9.09
N HIS A 472 -4.07 12.02 -7.79
CA HIS A 472 -4.90 11.01 -7.10
C HIS A 472 -6.36 11.45 -6.89
N GLN A 473 -6.81 12.52 -7.52
CA GLN A 473 -8.17 13.00 -7.31
C GLN A 473 -9.22 11.97 -7.75
N HIS A 474 -8.99 11.21 -8.83
CA HIS A 474 -9.94 10.24 -9.38
C HIS A 474 -10.08 8.94 -8.59
N VAL A 475 -9.21 8.67 -7.60
CA VAL A 475 -9.33 7.45 -6.77
C VAL A 475 -10.35 7.61 -5.63
N PHE A 476 -10.90 8.81 -5.46
CA PHE A 476 -11.99 9.12 -4.53
C PHE A 476 -13.35 9.15 -5.24
N ALA A 477 -14.41 9.11 -4.45
CA ALA A 477 -15.79 9.02 -4.94
C ALA A 477 -16.35 10.36 -5.47
N GLY A 478 -15.74 11.49 -5.09
CA GLY A 478 -16.31 12.82 -5.32
C GLY A 478 -16.19 13.32 -6.76
N VAL A 479 -15.47 12.62 -7.66
CA VAL A 479 -15.38 12.97 -9.08
C VAL A 479 -15.60 11.76 -9.97
N THR A 480 -16.20 12.01 -11.15
CA THR A 480 -16.23 11.05 -12.24
C THR A 480 -14.93 11.10 -13.04
N TRP A 481 -14.68 10.07 -13.86
CA TRP A 481 -13.54 10.06 -14.76
C TRP A 481 -13.57 11.23 -15.76
N ASP A 482 -14.75 11.53 -16.31
CA ASP A 482 -14.93 12.63 -17.25
C ASP A 482 -14.70 14.00 -16.60
N GLU A 483 -15.19 14.20 -15.37
CA GLU A 483 -14.90 15.44 -14.62
C GLU A 483 -13.41 15.56 -14.29
N ASN A 484 -12.74 14.46 -13.94
CA ASN A 484 -11.30 14.46 -13.67
C ASN A 484 -10.50 14.88 -14.93
N LYS A 485 -10.90 14.39 -16.11
CA LYS A 485 -10.33 14.81 -17.39
C LYS A 485 -10.59 16.28 -17.70
N GLU A 486 -11.81 16.74 -17.50
CA GLU A 486 -12.18 18.15 -17.71
C GLU A 486 -11.32 19.07 -16.84
N ARG A 487 -11.17 18.74 -15.54
CA ARG A 487 -10.29 19.44 -14.61
C ARG A 487 -8.84 19.43 -15.06
N TYR A 488 -8.36 18.32 -15.64
CA TYR A 488 -7.01 18.27 -16.21
C TYR A 488 -6.86 19.18 -17.43
N TYR A 489 -7.86 19.26 -18.31
CA TYR A 489 -7.87 20.23 -19.41
C TYR A 489 -7.85 21.67 -18.90
N GLN A 490 -8.62 21.98 -17.86
CA GLN A 490 -8.61 23.31 -17.23
C GLN A 490 -7.21 23.63 -16.67
N TYR A 491 -6.59 22.66 -15.98
CA TYR A 491 -5.23 22.77 -15.46
C TYR A 491 -4.21 23.08 -16.57
N LEU A 492 -4.21 22.30 -17.66
CA LEU A 492 -3.34 22.53 -18.81
C LEU A 492 -3.57 23.90 -19.46
N ASN A 493 -4.84 24.30 -19.58
CA ASN A 493 -5.21 25.59 -20.17
C ASN A 493 -4.68 26.75 -19.32
N TYR A 494 -4.86 26.71 -18.00
CA TYR A 494 -4.33 27.76 -17.13
C TYR A 494 -2.80 27.84 -17.12
N GLN A 495 -2.10 26.74 -17.38
CA GLN A 495 -0.65 26.72 -17.56
C GLN A 495 -0.16 27.17 -18.94
N GLY A 496 -1.07 27.44 -19.88
CA GLY A 496 -0.69 27.81 -21.23
C GLY A 496 -0.18 26.64 -22.08
N ILE A 497 -0.44 25.39 -21.68
CA ILE A 497 -0.04 24.22 -22.46
C ILE A 497 -0.96 24.07 -23.67
N SER A 498 -0.39 24.17 -24.87
CA SER A 498 -1.12 23.93 -26.12
C SER A 498 -1.38 22.44 -26.38
N SER A 499 -2.38 22.13 -27.19
CA SER A 499 -2.65 20.75 -27.63
C SER A 499 -1.46 20.10 -28.35
N ARG A 500 -0.67 20.89 -29.08
CA ARG A 500 0.57 20.42 -29.71
C ARG A 500 1.62 20.02 -28.67
N GLN A 501 1.80 20.82 -27.62
CA GLN A 501 2.73 20.51 -26.53
C GLN A 501 2.28 19.26 -25.76
N LEU A 502 0.99 19.17 -25.44
CA LEU A 502 0.39 17.99 -24.81
C LEU A 502 0.65 16.72 -25.63
N ALA A 503 0.35 16.74 -26.93
CA ALA A 503 0.59 15.59 -27.81
C ALA A 503 2.08 15.24 -27.89
N ALA A 504 2.96 16.24 -27.99
CA ALA A 504 4.40 16.04 -28.08
C ALA A 504 4.96 15.38 -26.80
N GLY A 505 4.57 15.87 -25.61
CA GLY A 505 5.03 15.31 -24.34
C GLY A 505 4.58 13.86 -24.12
N MET A 506 3.35 13.52 -24.49
CA MET A 506 2.88 12.14 -24.43
C MET A 506 3.58 11.23 -25.46
N LYS A 507 3.90 11.75 -26.65
CA LYS A 507 4.59 10.99 -27.71
C LYS A 507 6.08 10.76 -27.43
N SER A 508 6.75 11.68 -26.73
CA SER A 508 8.15 11.50 -26.33
C SER A 508 8.29 10.51 -25.16
N GLY A 509 7.20 10.28 -24.41
CA GLY A 509 7.19 9.45 -23.21
C GLY A 509 7.59 10.20 -21.94
N ASP A 510 7.90 11.50 -22.04
CA ASP A 510 8.33 12.31 -20.91
C ASP A 510 7.15 12.76 -20.02
N ASP A 511 5.94 12.86 -20.60
CA ASP A 511 4.74 13.29 -19.89
C ASP A 511 3.87 12.11 -19.47
N PHE A 512 4.37 11.33 -18.51
CA PHE A 512 3.62 10.21 -17.97
C PHE A 512 2.34 10.67 -17.24
N VAL A 513 2.33 11.90 -16.69
CA VAL A 513 1.19 12.41 -15.92
C VAL A 513 -0.01 12.63 -16.84
N SER A 514 0.20 13.22 -18.02
CA SER A 514 -0.87 13.35 -19.02
C SER A 514 -1.40 11.99 -19.48
N VAL A 515 -0.52 10.99 -19.63
CA VAL A 515 -0.94 9.64 -19.99
C VAL A 515 -1.89 9.05 -18.95
N ILE A 516 -1.52 9.08 -17.67
CA ILE A 516 -2.38 8.52 -16.61
C ILE A 516 -3.65 9.35 -16.42
N ALA A 517 -3.59 10.69 -16.55
CA ALA A 517 -4.73 11.57 -16.35
C ALA A 517 -5.80 11.41 -17.45
N LEU A 518 -5.37 11.15 -18.69
CA LEU A 518 -6.26 11.12 -19.86
C LEU A 518 -6.61 9.70 -20.33
N PHE A 519 -5.78 8.70 -20.05
CA PHE A 519 -5.99 7.34 -20.53
C PHE A 519 -6.07 6.29 -19.42
N GLY A 520 -5.79 6.68 -18.18
CA GLY A 520 -5.82 5.80 -17.01
C GLY A 520 -4.53 5.00 -16.82
N TRP A 521 -4.35 4.50 -15.59
CA TRP A 521 -3.15 3.77 -15.16
C TRP A 521 -2.85 2.55 -16.03
N GLY A 522 -3.88 1.84 -16.50
CA GLY A 522 -3.73 0.61 -17.29
C GLY A 522 -3.16 0.80 -18.69
N ARG A 523 -3.06 2.03 -19.18
CA ARG A 523 -2.47 2.35 -20.50
C ARG A 523 -1.00 2.78 -20.42
N HIS A 524 -0.45 2.93 -19.22
CA HIS A 524 0.92 3.38 -19.02
C HIS A 524 1.95 2.23 -18.96
N THR A 525 1.61 1.11 -18.31
CA THR A 525 2.55 0.01 -18.10
C THR A 525 1.89 -1.37 -18.21
N ASP A 526 2.64 -2.34 -18.72
CA ASP A 526 2.28 -3.76 -18.79
C ASP A 526 2.32 -4.48 -17.44
N ARG A 527 2.98 -3.88 -16.43
CA ARG A 527 3.09 -4.46 -15.09
C ARG A 527 1.76 -4.53 -14.36
N LEU A 528 0.84 -3.61 -14.65
CA LEU A 528 -0.43 -3.50 -13.94
C LEU A 528 -1.45 -4.52 -14.44
N ASN A 529 -1.38 -4.92 -15.71
CA ASN A 529 -2.46 -5.67 -16.33
C ASN A 529 -1.94 -6.45 -17.57
N ALA A 530 -2.27 -7.74 -17.69
CA ALA A 530 -1.81 -8.60 -18.79
C ALA A 530 -2.45 -8.31 -20.16
N ALA A 531 -3.47 -7.46 -20.22
CA ALA A 531 -4.13 -7.02 -21.45
C ALA A 531 -3.61 -5.66 -21.94
N TYR A 532 -2.42 -5.27 -21.47
CA TYR A 532 -1.82 -3.98 -21.77
C TYR A 532 -1.71 -3.75 -23.27
N LYS A 533 -2.13 -2.56 -23.68
CA LYS A 533 -2.00 -2.06 -25.04
C LYS A 533 -1.31 -0.70 -24.98
N PRO A 534 -0.10 -0.56 -25.57
CA PRO A 534 0.54 0.74 -25.70
C PRO A 534 -0.41 1.76 -26.34
N LEU A 535 -0.29 3.03 -25.97
CA LEU A 535 -1.01 4.10 -26.65
C LEU A 535 -0.46 4.29 -28.06
N SER A 536 -1.37 4.32 -29.04
CA SER A 536 -1.03 4.72 -30.40
C SER A 536 -0.91 6.24 -30.51
N PHE A 537 -0.08 6.72 -31.44
CA PHE A 537 0.00 8.16 -31.72
C PHE A 537 -1.33 8.75 -32.20
N GLY A 538 -2.16 7.94 -32.89
CA GLY A 538 -3.51 8.35 -33.28
C GLY A 538 -4.46 8.56 -32.09
N GLU A 539 -4.40 7.71 -31.06
CA GLU A 539 -5.15 7.92 -29.80
C GLU A 539 -4.70 9.22 -29.11
N ILE A 540 -3.38 9.47 -29.07
CA ILE A 540 -2.82 10.69 -28.47
C ILE A 540 -3.27 11.94 -29.23
N ASP A 541 -3.19 11.92 -30.57
CA ASP A 541 -3.63 13.05 -31.39
C ASP A 541 -5.12 13.32 -31.29
N ALA A 542 -5.94 12.26 -31.21
CA ALA A 542 -7.37 12.38 -31.02
C ALA A 542 -7.71 13.03 -29.66
N GLU A 543 -7.01 12.65 -28.59
CA GLU A 543 -7.24 13.25 -27.27
C GLU A 543 -6.74 14.70 -27.20
N ALA A 544 -5.60 15.00 -27.82
CA ALA A 544 -5.11 16.38 -27.93
C ALA A 544 -6.04 17.29 -28.74
N LEU A 545 -6.72 16.76 -29.77
CA LEU A 545 -7.77 17.47 -30.50
C LEU A 545 -8.98 17.77 -29.62
N LYS A 546 -9.45 16.80 -28.81
CA LYS A 546 -10.54 17.06 -27.84
C LYS A 546 -10.17 18.16 -26.87
N TYR A 547 -8.94 18.17 -26.37
CA TYR A 547 -8.44 19.28 -25.54
C TYR A 547 -8.47 20.61 -26.31
N ALA A 548 -8.02 20.62 -27.57
CA ALA A 548 -8.04 21.81 -28.41
C ALA A 548 -9.47 22.33 -28.68
N ASP A 549 -10.45 21.44 -28.78
CA ASP A 549 -11.85 21.80 -28.96
C ASP A 549 -12.46 22.31 -27.64
N TYR A 550 -12.14 21.66 -26.52
CA TYR A 550 -12.57 22.10 -25.19
C TYR A 550 -12.16 23.54 -24.87
N ILE A 551 -10.90 23.92 -25.16
CA ILE A 551 -10.40 25.27 -24.82
C ILE A 551 -11.01 26.39 -25.68
N LYS A 552 -11.61 26.10 -26.84
CA LYS A 552 -12.22 27.12 -27.71
C LYS A 552 -13.45 27.74 -27.04
N ASP A 553 -14.25 26.91 -26.40
CA ASP A 553 -15.51 27.28 -25.77
C ASP A 553 -15.42 27.33 -24.24
N PHE A 554 -14.20 27.22 -23.70
CA PHE A 554 -13.97 27.21 -22.25
C PHE A 554 -14.37 28.52 -21.60
N ASP A 555 -15.21 28.42 -20.57
CA ASP A 555 -15.65 29.51 -19.71
C ASP A 555 -15.71 28.99 -18.26
N PRO A 556 -14.85 29.47 -17.35
CA PRO A 556 -14.86 29.02 -15.97
C PRO A 556 -16.15 29.35 -15.22
N ALA A 557 -16.96 30.32 -15.66
CA ALA A 557 -18.26 30.60 -15.05
C ALA A 557 -19.32 29.55 -15.38
N LYS A 558 -19.11 28.76 -16.46
CA LYS A 558 -20.03 27.73 -16.95
C LYS A 558 -19.51 26.31 -16.71
N ALA A 559 -18.26 26.16 -16.27
CA ALA A 559 -17.69 24.87 -15.94
C ALA A 559 -18.46 24.21 -14.79
N ALA A 560 -18.54 22.88 -14.80
CA ALA A 560 -19.33 22.13 -13.81
C ALA A 560 -18.70 22.13 -12.40
N ASN A 561 -17.43 22.54 -12.29
CA ASN A 561 -16.65 22.61 -11.07
C ASN A 561 -16.46 24.06 -10.60
N ARG A 562 -16.14 24.23 -9.32
CA ARG A 562 -15.85 25.54 -8.73
C ARG A 562 -14.57 26.14 -9.35
N PRO A 563 -14.58 27.41 -9.79
CA PRO A 563 -13.37 28.11 -10.22
C PRO A 563 -12.31 28.18 -9.10
N PRO A 564 -11.00 28.24 -9.43
CA PRO A 564 -9.96 28.43 -8.44
C PRO A 564 -10.12 29.74 -7.63
N ASP A 565 -10.04 29.62 -6.30
CA ASP A 565 -9.98 30.75 -5.36
C ASP A 565 -8.53 31.22 -5.13
N TYR A 566 -7.55 30.34 -5.35
CA TYR A 566 -6.13 30.60 -5.16
C TYR A 566 -5.28 30.02 -6.29
N LEU A 567 -4.16 30.67 -6.59
CA LEU A 567 -3.10 30.17 -7.47
C LEU A 567 -1.80 30.04 -6.67
N ILE A 568 -1.10 28.92 -6.87
CA ILE A 568 0.27 28.72 -6.40
C ILE A 568 1.17 28.39 -7.59
N CYS A 569 2.26 29.14 -7.71
CA CYS A 569 3.34 28.85 -8.67
C CYS A 569 4.71 28.99 -8.00
N ASP A 570 5.78 28.57 -8.69
CA ASP A 570 7.15 28.82 -8.24
C ASP A 570 7.41 30.34 -8.20
N ALA A 571 8.09 30.82 -7.15
CA ALA A 571 8.42 32.23 -6.95
C ALA A 571 9.73 32.65 -7.63
N ASP A 572 10.59 31.69 -7.96
CA ASP A 572 11.87 31.88 -8.63
C ASP A 572 11.75 31.78 -10.15
N PHE A 573 10.68 31.14 -10.65
CA PHE A 573 10.31 31.12 -12.06
C PHE A 573 9.00 31.90 -12.25
N GLN A 574 8.99 32.96 -13.06
CA GLN A 574 7.74 33.66 -13.39
C GLN A 574 7.03 32.90 -14.52
N PRO A 575 5.98 32.09 -14.24
CA PRO A 575 5.23 31.45 -15.30
C PRO A 575 4.47 32.51 -16.11
N ASP A 576 4.15 32.17 -17.36
CA ASP A 576 3.18 32.95 -18.12
C ASP A 576 1.78 32.77 -17.49
N LEU A 577 1.24 33.86 -16.95
CA LEU A 577 -0.08 33.89 -16.31
C LEU A 577 -1.16 34.45 -17.23
N ALA A 578 -0.89 34.69 -18.53
CA ALA A 578 -1.86 35.31 -19.43
C ALA A 578 -3.21 34.56 -19.48
N ASN A 579 -3.19 33.23 -19.46
CA ASN A 579 -4.42 32.43 -19.45
C ASN A 579 -5.18 32.48 -18.12
N VAL A 580 -4.49 32.68 -16.99
CA VAL A 580 -5.14 32.95 -15.70
C VAL A 580 -5.70 34.37 -15.69
N ASP A 581 -4.89 35.37 -16.06
CA ASP A 581 -5.24 36.79 -16.02
C ASP A 581 -6.38 37.15 -17.01
N LYS A 582 -6.58 36.33 -18.05
CA LYS A 582 -7.75 36.38 -18.96
C LYS A 582 -9.07 36.27 -18.20
N TRP A 583 -9.13 35.40 -17.20
CA TRP A 583 -10.37 35.06 -16.50
C TRP A 583 -10.43 35.60 -15.07
N PHE A 584 -9.27 35.81 -14.44
CA PHE A 584 -9.20 36.18 -13.03
C PHE A 584 -8.50 37.53 -12.84
N GLU A 585 -8.97 38.28 -11.86
CA GLU A 585 -8.19 39.29 -11.16
C GLU A 585 -7.42 38.59 -10.04
N ARG A 586 -6.12 38.82 -10.01
CA ARG A 586 -5.25 38.35 -8.93
C ARG A 586 -4.74 39.52 -8.10
N ASP A 587 -4.49 39.27 -6.82
CA ASP A 587 -3.84 40.25 -5.96
C ASP A 587 -2.33 40.40 -6.27
N ALA A 588 -1.61 41.16 -5.43
CA ALA A 588 -0.18 41.41 -5.61
C ALA A 588 0.68 40.13 -5.45
N GLY A 589 0.12 39.06 -4.89
CA GLY A 589 0.86 37.85 -4.53
C GLY A 589 1.59 37.96 -3.19
N GLU A 590 1.72 36.83 -2.51
CA GLU A 590 2.47 36.64 -1.28
C GLU A 590 3.57 35.59 -1.50
N ARG A 591 4.84 35.98 -1.30
CA ARG A 591 5.98 35.06 -1.43
C ARG A 591 6.18 34.27 -0.14
N LEU A 592 6.13 32.94 -0.25
CA LEU A 592 6.22 31.99 0.87
C LEU A 592 7.29 30.95 0.53
N GLY A 593 8.55 31.29 0.81
CA GLY A 593 9.70 30.47 0.41
C GLY A 593 9.88 30.44 -1.10
N ARG A 594 9.76 29.24 -1.69
CA ARG A 594 9.80 29.00 -3.15
C ARG A 594 8.45 29.15 -3.82
N SER A 595 7.37 29.37 -3.07
CA SER A 595 6.02 29.48 -3.63
C SER A 595 5.57 30.94 -3.67
N MET A 596 4.81 31.28 -4.70
CA MET A 596 4.04 32.51 -4.80
C MET A 596 2.56 32.17 -4.68
N LEU A 597 1.87 32.75 -3.71
CA LEU A 597 0.44 32.55 -3.49
C LEU A 597 -0.33 33.79 -3.96
N TYR A 598 -1.29 33.60 -4.85
CA TYR A 598 -2.22 34.65 -5.27
C TYR A 598 -3.64 34.31 -4.85
N ARG A 599 -4.40 35.33 -4.41
CA ARG A 599 -5.86 35.22 -4.33
C ARG A 599 -6.45 35.54 -5.69
N LEU A 600 -7.38 34.70 -6.15
CA LEU A 600 -8.07 34.87 -7.42
C LEU A 600 -9.52 35.31 -7.21
N LYS A 601 -9.98 36.20 -8.09
CA LYS A 601 -11.37 36.60 -8.20
C LYS A 601 -11.77 36.52 -9.67
N LEU A 602 -12.82 35.76 -9.96
CA LEU A 602 -13.33 35.65 -11.33
C LEU A 602 -13.77 37.04 -11.83
N ARG A 603 -13.32 37.41 -13.03
CA ARG A 603 -13.76 38.64 -13.72
C ARG A 603 -15.24 38.51 -14.08
N GLN A 604 -15.99 39.58 -13.88
CA GLN A 604 -17.41 39.65 -14.24
C GLN A 604 -17.62 39.90 -15.72
#